data_AF-A0A1G0ZEG5-F1
#
_entry.id   AF-A0A1G0ZEG5-F1
#
_cell.length_a   1.000
_cell.length_b   1.000
_cell.length_c   1.000
_cell.angle_alpha   90.00
_cell.angle_beta   90.00
_cell.angle_gamma   90.00
#
_symmetry.space_group_name_H-M   'P 1'
#
loop_
_entity.id
_entity.type
_entity.pdbx_description
1 polymer ?
#
loop_
_entity_poly.entity_id
_entity_poly.type
_entity_poly.pdbx_seq_one_letter_code
_entity_poly.pdbx_strand_id
1 'polypeptide(L)'
;MFFAVYVGPSMNPTLREPEIMEIFPYDKRPFRVGDVVFFLRTESNQGVVHRIVRVTAEGISTLGDNNTHEDAALLQPKNIKGQVVAALRGQKRRKIAGGILGRLTSFWLRRRRVIDRGVSPLLHPIYQSLSYRGAFMRILPVRFRPRVVVFHSRTQEYFQLLMGQRVIGRYNEQSQEWHIQRPFQLFVDGKVLPKQQARDQANRQFLNEWQESMNQQLMQGVRYNFVLADGSCWEIVAVDEEAAAIVSQLGRAMQLCATPASTAPSHQGKICRLLVQVAAHSSAVNYFVPLASKNDGVVVCILSPCDQWEGPYVHLLRLSLIFAREAQVKGGILIHGALAERNGIGVILTAPSGTGKSTASNRLPAPWRSLCDDATLVVRDQQGSYWAHPWPTWSRFQDDGSGGSWDVQKAVPLKGIFFLTQAFEDRIERVGSGQTVSLLGKCVGQVSRFMTAGLSKEERHALHMEQFNNICALSRDIPIHLLHISLTGAFWEQIEKEL
;
A
#
# COMPACT_ATOMS: atom_id res chain seq x y z
N MET A 1 8.45 16.82 23.72
CA MET A 1 8.45 15.58 22.90
C MET A 1 7.42 15.75 21.80
N PHE A 2 7.72 15.34 20.58
CA PHE A 2 6.75 15.32 19.47
C PHE A 2 6.94 14.06 18.63
N PHE A 3 5.96 13.76 17.76
CA PHE A 3 6.00 12.61 16.87
C PHE A 3 6.17 13.05 15.43
N ALA A 4 6.91 12.29 14.64
CA ALA A 4 6.99 12.45 13.19
C ALA A 4 7.03 11.09 12.52
N VAL A 5 6.64 11.00 11.25
CA VAL A 5 6.70 9.74 10.51
C VAL A 5 7.95 9.66 9.67
N TYR A 6 8.63 8.54 9.82
CA TYR A 6 9.76 8.18 9.00
C TYR A 6 9.29 7.56 7.70
N VAL A 7 9.72 8.16 6.60
CA VAL A 7 9.37 7.76 5.25
C VAL A 7 10.65 7.81 4.42
N GLY A 8 11.14 6.64 4.01
CA GLY A 8 12.32 6.52 3.17
C GLY A 8 13.15 5.26 3.48
N PRO A 9 14.17 4.97 2.65
CA PRO A 9 15.07 3.85 2.88
C PRO A 9 16.36 4.22 3.62
N SER A 10 16.65 5.51 3.86
CA SER A 10 17.98 5.99 4.31
C SER A 10 18.42 5.49 5.68
N MET A 11 17.48 5.09 6.55
CA MET A 11 17.75 4.54 7.88
C MET A 11 17.47 3.04 7.99
N ASN A 12 17.22 2.34 6.89
CA ASN A 12 17.04 0.88 6.92
C ASN A 12 18.36 0.18 7.33
N PRO A 13 18.38 -0.76 8.30
CA PRO A 13 17.26 -1.40 9.00
C PRO A 13 16.87 -0.79 10.36
N THR A 14 17.53 0.28 10.79
CA THR A 14 17.24 0.99 12.04
C THR A 14 15.78 1.46 12.09
N LEU A 15 15.32 2.15 11.05
CA LEU A 15 13.93 2.54 10.85
C LEU A 15 13.38 1.91 9.58
N ARG A 16 12.08 1.58 9.58
CA ARG A 16 11.39 0.97 8.44
C ARG A 16 10.28 1.89 7.95
N GLU A 17 10.13 2.07 6.65
CA GLU A 17 9.06 2.89 6.11
C GLU A 17 7.74 2.10 5.99
N PRO A 18 6.58 2.68 6.35
CA PRO A 18 6.41 3.84 7.24
C PRO A 18 6.49 3.43 8.73
N GLU A 19 7.09 4.27 9.57
CA GLU A 19 7.19 4.04 11.02
C GLU A 19 7.13 5.37 11.78
N ILE A 20 6.44 5.41 12.91
CA ILE A 20 6.30 6.64 13.71
C ILE A 20 7.50 6.77 14.64
N MET A 21 8.07 7.96 14.73
CA MET A 21 9.22 8.26 15.57
C MET A 21 8.79 9.11 16.76
N GLU A 22 9.31 8.76 17.93
CA GLU A 22 9.28 9.62 19.11
C GLU A 22 10.52 10.51 19.14
N ILE A 23 10.30 11.81 19.10
CA ILE A 23 11.39 12.80 19.03
C ILE A 23 11.41 13.64 20.30
N PHE A 24 12.56 13.64 20.96
CA PHE A 24 12.84 14.49 22.11
C PHE A 24 13.75 15.64 21.70
N PRO A 25 13.33 16.91 21.89
CA PRO A 25 14.20 18.07 21.73
C PRO A 25 15.51 17.90 22.51
N TYR A 26 16.62 18.38 21.95
CA TYR A 26 17.90 18.34 22.65
C TYR A 26 17.94 19.34 23.81
N ASP A 27 17.29 20.49 23.64
CA ASP A 27 17.35 21.62 24.58
C ASP A 27 18.82 21.94 24.94
N LYS A 28 19.20 21.74 26.21
CA LYS A 28 20.57 21.95 26.73
C LYS A 28 21.46 20.68 26.70
N ARG A 29 20.95 19.55 26.22
CA ARG A 29 21.72 18.30 26.17
C ARG A 29 22.73 18.36 25.02
N PRO A 30 23.99 17.91 25.23
CA PRO A 30 24.97 17.88 24.17
C PRO A 30 24.62 16.83 23.11
N PHE A 31 24.89 17.16 21.84
CA PHE A 31 24.80 16.21 20.74
C PHE A 31 25.90 15.16 20.87
N ARG A 32 25.57 13.88 20.71
CA ARG A 32 26.53 12.79 20.80
C ARG A 32 26.64 12.04 19.48
N VAL A 33 27.87 11.67 19.13
CA VAL A 33 28.11 10.75 18.01
C VAL A 33 27.37 9.45 18.27
N GLY A 34 26.62 8.99 17.27
CA GLY A 34 25.76 7.82 17.33
C GLY A 34 24.31 8.13 17.65
N ASP A 35 23.94 9.36 18.01
CA ASP A 35 22.53 9.75 18.13
C ASP A 35 21.82 9.75 16.79
N VAL A 36 20.54 9.34 16.75
CA VAL A 36 19.67 9.51 15.58
C VAL A 36 18.89 10.81 15.75
N VAL A 37 18.97 11.70 14.76
CA VAL A 37 18.38 13.04 14.85
C VAL A 37 17.41 13.31 13.72
N PHE A 38 16.34 14.04 14.04
CA PHE A 38 15.38 14.56 13.08
C PHE A 38 15.65 16.05 12.85
N PHE A 39 15.79 16.45 11.60
CA PHE A 39 16.06 17.82 11.18
C PHE A 39 15.32 18.14 9.88
N LEU A 40 15.16 19.43 9.59
CA LEU A 40 14.59 19.88 8.32
C LEU A 40 15.72 20.29 7.38
N ARG A 41 15.68 19.83 6.14
CA ARG A 41 16.63 20.25 5.12
C ARG A 41 16.35 21.70 4.73
N THR A 42 17.36 22.57 4.79
CA THR A 42 17.22 24.03 4.66
C THR A 42 16.59 24.46 3.33
N GLU A 43 16.84 23.72 2.25
CA GLU A 43 16.38 24.08 0.90
C GLU A 43 14.96 23.58 0.57
N SER A 44 14.56 22.42 1.10
CA SER A 44 13.30 21.75 0.73
C SER A 44 12.27 21.66 1.85
N ASN A 45 12.62 22.12 3.05
CA ASN A 45 11.84 21.94 4.28
C ASN A 45 11.44 20.46 4.54
N GLN A 46 12.13 19.52 3.90
CA GLN A 46 11.85 18.09 4.02
C GLN A 46 12.44 17.56 5.32
N GLY A 47 11.65 16.80 6.06
CA GLY A 47 12.11 16.09 7.25
C GLY A 47 13.10 14.99 6.91
N VAL A 48 14.30 15.05 7.49
CA VAL A 48 15.36 14.07 7.32
C VAL A 48 15.70 13.48 8.68
N VAL A 49 15.95 12.17 8.70
CA VAL A 49 16.31 11.43 9.91
C VAL A 49 17.60 10.69 9.63
N HIS A 50 18.70 11.09 10.25
CA HIS A 50 20.01 10.45 10.06
C HIS A 50 20.77 10.34 11.38
N ARG A 51 21.82 9.52 11.40
CA ARG A 51 22.65 9.33 12.59
C ARG A 51 23.81 10.32 12.58
N ILE A 52 24.08 10.95 13.72
CA ILE A 52 25.26 11.78 13.92
C ILE A 52 26.50 10.88 13.84
N VAL A 53 27.39 11.19 12.91
CA VAL A 53 28.67 10.49 12.76
C VAL A 53 29.84 11.31 13.28
N ARG A 54 29.70 12.64 13.28
CA ARG A 54 30.73 13.57 13.74
C ARG A 54 30.11 14.84 14.30
N VAL A 55 30.67 15.34 15.39
CA VAL A 55 30.33 16.65 15.98
C VAL A 55 31.61 17.46 16.03
N THR A 56 31.59 18.66 15.44
CA THR A 56 32.73 19.59 15.40
C THR A 56 32.29 21.01 15.72
N ALA A 57 33.25 21.91 15.93
CA ALA A 57 32.98 23.34 16.13
C ALA A 57 32.26 23.99 14.94
N GLU A 58 32.55 23.53 13.71
CA GLU A 58 31.93 24.03 12.48
C GLU A 58 30.50 23.54 12.27
N GLY A 59 30.13 22.40 12.89
CA GLY A 59 28.81 21.80 12.77
C GLY A 59 28.78 20.30 13.00
N ILE A 60 27.61 19.72 12.75
CA ILE A 60 27.28 18.32 12.98
C ILE A 60 27.14 17.61 11.64
N SER A 61 27.90 16.53 11.43
CA SER A 61 27.76 15.67 10.26
C SER A 61 26.85 14.49 10.56
N THR A 62 25.93 14.22 9.64
CA THR A 62 24.96 13.14 9.73
C THR A 62 25.09 12.17 8.56
N LEU A 63 24.68 10.93 8.80
CA LEU A 63 24.70 9.88 7.80
C LEU A 63 23.53 8.93 8.05
N GLY A 64 22.70 8.72 7.02
CA GLY A 64 21.71 7.66 7.02
C GLY A 64 22.37 6.30 7.20
N ASP A 65 21.82 5.46 8.08
CA ASP A 65 22.39 4.14 8.35
C ASP A 65 22.48 3.29 7.06
N ASN A 66 21.58 3.48 6.08
CA ASN A 66 21.61 2.81 4.77
C ASN A 66 22.42 3.52 3.68
N ASN A 67 22.90 4.74 3.92
CA ASN A 67 23.65 5.52 2.95
C ASN A 67 25.15 5.16 2.98
N THR A 68 25.90 5.53 1.94
CA THR A 68 27.35 5.28 1.81
C THR A 68 28.22 6.51 2.05
N HIS A 69 27.67 7.71 1.92
CA HIS A 69 28.38 8.98 2.09
C HIS A 69 27.63 9.87 3.07
N GLU A 70 28.38 10.59 3.90
CA GLU A 70 27.86 11.62 4.82
C GLU A 70 27.03 12.66 4.06
N ASP A 71 26.07 13.26 4.75
CA ASP A 71 25.30 14.36 4.17
C ASP A 71 26.25 15.52 3.85
N ALA A 72 26.11 16.08 2.64
CA ALA A 72 27.04 17.09 2.14
C ALA A 72 27.06 18.39 2.98
N ALA A 73 25.95 18.72 3.63
CA ALA A 73 25.82 19.93 4.43
C ALA A 73 26.01 19.62 5.92
N LEU A 74 26.89 20.39 6.58
CA LEU A 74 27.01 20.36 8.04
C LEU A 74 25.78 21.01 8.68
N LEU A 75 25.18 20.29 9.62
CA LEU A 75 24.02 20.77 10.36
C LEU A 75 24.45 21.67 11.50
N GLN A 76 23.77 22.82 11.60
CA GLN A 76 23.85 23.67 12.77
C GLN A 76 22.89 23.16 13.85
N PRO A 77 23.23 23.27 15.15
CA PRO A 77 22.36 22.85 16.25
C PRO A 77 20.91 23.33 16.14
N LYS A 78 20.71 24.57 15.68
CA LYS A 78 19.39 25.20 15.49
C LYS A 78 18.49 24.49 14.45
N ASN A 79 19.09 23.74 13.53
CA ASN A 79 18.36 23.04 12.46
C ASN A 79 17.89 21.65 12.91
N ILE A 80 18.41 21.12 14.03
CA ILE A 80 18.02 19.84 14.58
C ILE A 80 16.79 20.04 15.48
N LYS A 81 15.70 19.38 15.13
CA LYS A 81 14.44 19.47 15.90
C LYS A 81 14.45 18.55 17.12
N GLY A 82 15.20 17.45 17.08
CA GLY A 82 15.39 16.58 18.24
C GLY A 82 16.03 15.24 17.95
N GLN A 83 16.23 14.46 19.01
CA GLN A 83 16.72 13.08 18.98
C GLN A 83 15.55 12.11 18.79
N VAL A 84 15.68 11.17 17.86
CA VAL A 84 14.78 10.02 17.74
C VAL A 84 15.15 9.00 18.81
N VAL A 85 14.29 8.85 19.83
CA VAL A 85 14.56 7.96 20.98
C VAL A 85 13.84 6.62 20.89
N ALA A 86 12.76 6.56 20.11
CA ALA A 86 11.99 5.36 19.88
C ALA A 86 11.28 5.43 18.53
N ALA A 87 10.88 4.26 18.05
CA ALA A 87 10.07 4.08 16.86
C ALA A 87 8.89 3.15 17.20
N LEU A 88 7.69 3.50 16.75
CA LEU A 88 6.46 2.75 16.95
C LEU A 88 6.01 2.11 15.64
N ARG A 89 5.65 0.83 15.72
CA ARG A 89 5.03 0.08 14.63
C ARG A 89 3.88 -0.77 15.14
N GLY A 90 2.65 -0.34 14.87
CA GLY A 90 1.45 -0.89 15.53
C GLY A 90 1.53 -0.64 17.04
N GLN A 91 1.30 -1.69 17.85
CA GLN A 91 1.40 -1.64 19.32
C GLN A 91 2.84 -1.73 19.86
N LYS A 92 3.84 -2.07 19.02
CA LYS A 92 5.21 -2.27 19.48
C LYS A 92 6.00 -0.97 19.46
N ARG A 93 6.51 -0.56 20.62
CA ARG A 93 7.48 0.52 20.78
C ARG A 93 8.89 -0.05 20.87
N ARG A 94 9.79 0.40 20.00
CA ARG A 94 11.20 -0.02 19.97
C ARG A 94 12.10 1.18 20.28
N LYS A 95 12.96 1.04 21.29
CA LYS A 95 13.93 2.08 21.64
C LYS A 95 14.99 2.18 20.53
N ILE A 96 15.32 3.39 20.13
CA ILE A 96 16.39 3.68 19.17
C ILE A 96 17.64 4.06 19.97
N ALA A 97 18.72 3.30 19.76
CA ALA A 97 19.98 3.54 20.46
C ALA A 97 20.67 4.81 19.93
N GLY A 98 21.02 5.71 20.86
CA GLY A 98 21.89 6.86 20.64
C GLY A 98 23.28 6.68 21.26
N GLY A 99 24.15 7.67 21.11
CA GLY A 99 25.49 7.69 21.67
C GLY A 99 26.35 6.47 21.30
N ILE A 100 27.11 5.94 22.26
CA ILE A 100 28.05 4.83 22.07
C ILE A 100 27.33 3.57 21.54
N LEU A 101 26.16 3.21 22.10
CA LEU A 101 25.37 2.07 21.65
C LEU A 101 24.86 2.27 20.20
N GLY A 102 24.47 3.50 19.87
CA GLY A 102 24.11 3.89 18.49
C GLY A 102 25.30 3.80 17.52
N ARG A 103 26.51 4.14 17.98
CA ARG A 103 27.75 4.02 17.20
C ARG A 103 28.10 2.56 16.91
N LEU A 104 28.05 1.69 17.92
CA LEU A 104 28.34 0.26 17.78
C LEU A 104 27.33 -0.44 16.85
N THR A 105 26.05 -0.12 16.98
CA THR A 105 25.00 -0.68 16.10
C THR A 105 25.20 -0.23 14.65
N SER A 106 25.47 1.05 14.39
CA SER A 106 25.78 1.53 13.03
C SER A 106 27.04 0.87 12.45
N PHE A 107 28.09 0.72 13.27
CA PHE A 107 29.33 0.06 12.85
C PHE A 107 29.10 -1.40 12.44
N TRP A 108 28.34 -2.16 13.22
CA TRP A 108 28.00 -3.56 12.89
C TRP A 108 27.17 -3.66 11.61
N LEU A 109 26.14 -2.81 11.46
CA LEU A 109 25.31 -2.74 10.25
C LEU A 109 26.13 -2.41 8.99
N ARG A 110 27.16 -1.57 9.11
CA ARG A 110 28.08 -1.25 8.00
C ARG A 110 29.02 -2.42 7.69
N ARG A 111 29.62 -3.05 8.71
CA ARG A 111 30.51 -4.22 8.51
C ARG A 111 29.79 -5.39 7.86
N ARG A 112 28.56 -5.68 8.24
CA ARG A 112 27.72 -6.68 7.56
C ARG A 112 27.58 -6.40 6.06
N ARG A 113 27.37 -5.13 5.69
CA ARG A 113 27.27 -4.69 4.28
C ARG A 113 28.59 -4.81 3.53
N VAL A 114 29.72 -4.55 4.21
CA VAL A 114 31.06 -4.75 3.65
C VAL A 114 31.33 -6.24 3.44
N ILE A 115 30.83 -7.12 4.30
CA ILE A 115 30.92 -8.58 4.08
C ILE A 115 30.04 -8.99 2.89
N ASP A 116 28.79 -8.51 2.82
CA ASP A 116 27.88 -8.78 1.69
C ASP A 116 28.43 -8.26 0.34
N ARG A 117 29.24 -7.18 0.33
CA ARG A 117 29.90 -6.64 -0.87
C ARG A 117 31.32 -7.17 -1.10
N GLY A 118 32.03 -7.56 -0.04
CA GLY A 118 33.46 -7.84 -0.02
C GLY A 118 33.81 -9.30 -0.35
N VAL A 119 32.85 -10.22 -0.26
CA VAL A 119 33.02 -11.60 -0.76
C VAL A 119 32.81 -11.67 -2.29
N SER A 120 32.35 -10.58 -2.93
CA SER A 120 32.07 -10.51 -4.37
C SER A 120 33.29 -10.59 -5.31
N PRO A 121 34.50 -10.08 -5.00
CA PRO A 121 35.63 -10.14 -5.95
C PRO A 121 36.28 -11.52 -6.01
N LEU A 122 36.36 -12.22 -4.87
CA LEU A 122 36.93 -13.57 -4.78
C LEU A 122 36.08 -14.61 -5.51
N LEU A 123 34.76 -14.39 -5.60
CA LEU A 123 33.83 -15.24 -6.34
C LEU A 123 33.62 -14.79 -7.79
N HIS A 124 34.18 -13.65 -8.22
CA HIS A 124 33.93 -13.04 -9.54
C HIS A 124 34.45 -13.88 -10.73
N PRO A 125 35.66 -14.49 -10.69
CA PRO A 125 36.15 -15.33 -11.79
C PRO A 125 35.30 -16.60 -11.98
N ILE A 126 34.89 -17.19 -10.86
CA ILE A 126 34.02 -18.37 -10.83
C ILE A 126 32.62 -17.99 -11.32
N TYR A 127 32.11 -16.83 -10.91
CA TYR A 127 30.82 -16.28 -11.31
C TYR A 127 30.75 -15.95 -12.81
N GLN A 128 31.78 -15.33 -13.40
CA GLN A 128 31.83 -15.05 -14.84
C GLN A 128 31.90 -16.34 -15.67
N SER A 129 32.74 -17.31 -15.27
CA SER A 129 32.85 -18.61 -15.93
C SER A 129 31.53 -19.40 -15.91
N LEU A 130 30.79 -19.33 -14.80
CA LEU A 130 29.47 -19.97 -14.67
C LEU A 130 28.36 -19.22 -15.44
N SER A 131 28.44 -17.90 -15.57
CA SER A 131 27.46 -17.11 -16.34
C SER A 131 27.52 -17.38 -17.85
N TYR A 132 28.71 -17.58 -18.41
CA TYR A 132 28.92 -17.78 -19.85
C TYR A 132 28.49 -19.16 -20.36
N ARG A 133 28.33 -20.15 -19.47
CA ARG A 133 27.98 -21.53 -19.84
C ARG A 133 26.47 -21.82 -19.89
N GLY A 134 25.62 -20.88 -19.47
CA GLY A 134 24.14 -21.03 -19.54
C GLY A 134 23.56 -22.22 -18.75
N ALA A 135 24.36 -22.91 -17.94
CA ALA A 135 24.00 -24.18 -17.32
C ALA A 135 22.87 -24.06 -16.28
N PHE A 136 22.76 -22.91 -15.62
CA PHE A 136 21.76 -22.67 -14.57
C PHE A 136 20.35 -22.31 -15.09
N MET A 137 20.22 -21.89 -16.36
CA MET A 137 18.92 -21.64 -16.98
C MET A 137 18.10 -22.94 -17.15
N ARG A 138 18.77 -24.08 -17.36
CA ARG A 138 18.11 -25.38 -17.58
C ARG A 138 17.58 -26.04 -16.31
N ILE A 139 18.08 -25.64 -15.15
CA ILE A 139 17.76 -26.26 -13.85
C ILE A 139 16.78 -25.37 -13.04
N LEU A 140 16.46 -24.17 -13.55
CA LEU A 140 15.57 -23.24 -12.84
C LEU A 140 14.09 -23.69 -12.94
N PRO A 141 13.38 -23.85 -11.80
CA PRO A 141 11.95 -24.09 -11.81
C PRO A 141 11.22 -22.96 -12.54
N VAL A 142 10.15 -23.27 -13.28
CA VAL A 142 9.38 -22.29 -14.08
C VAL A 142 8.97 -21.05 -13.27
N ARG A 143 8.66 -21.23 -11.96
CA ARG A 143 8.31 -20.17 -11.00
C ARG A 143 9.39 -19.10 -10.78
N PHE A 144 10.65 -19.42 -11.03
CA PHE A 144 11.78 -18.50 -10.86
C PHE A 144 12.34 -17.99 -12.17
N ARG A 145 11.65 -18.21 -13.31
CA ARG A 145 12.11 -17.65 -14.58
C ARG A 145 12.07 -16.12 -14.53
N PRO A 146 13.14 -15.45 -15.00
CA PRO A 146 13.17 -14.00 -15.13
C PRO A 146 12.08 -13.53 -16.08
N ARG A 147 11.35 -12.47 -15.70
CA ARG A 147 10.34 -11.83 -16.53
C ARG A 147 10.59 -10.33 -16.61
N VAL A 148 10.51 -9.78 -17.81
CA VAL A 148 10.51 -8.33 -18.02
C VAL A 148 9.09 -7.83 -17.79
N VAL A 149 8.95 -6.85 -16.92
CA VAL A 149 7.69 -6.18 -16.61
C VAL A 149 7.85 -4.70 -16.90
N VAL A 150 6.89 -4.17 -17.64
CA VAL A 150 6.81 -2.75 -17.99
C VAL A 150 5.98 -2.05 -16.94
N PHE A 151 6.51 -0.94 -16.43
CA PHE A 151 5.76 -0.07 -15.52
C PHE A 151 5.45 1.22 -16.24
N HIS A 152 4.16 1.56 -16.27
CA HIS A 152 3.68 2.81 -16.82
C HIS A 152 3.56 3.81 -15.68
N SER A 153 4.35 4.88 -15.71
CA SER A 153 4.15 6.07 -14.88
C SER A 153 3.47 7.16 -15.69
N ARG A 154 2.89 8.16 -15.02
CA ARG A 154 2.13 9.27 -15.64
C ARG A 154 2.90 10.07 -16.70
N THR A 155 4.22 9.94 -16.79
CA THR A 155 5.07 10.68 -17.74
C THR A 155 6.13 9.85 -18.45
N GLN A 156 6.41 8.60 -18.03
CA GLN A 156 7.45 7.74 -18.62
C GLN A 156 7.14 6.25 -18.39
N GLU A 157 7.54 5.42 -19.34
CA GLU A 157 7.58 3.96 -19.19
C GLU A 157 8.96 3.55 -18.69
N TYR A 158 9.05 2.65 -17.72
CA TYR A 158 10.34 2.07 -17.35
C TYR A 158 10.23 0.55 -17.19
N PHE A 159 11.24 -0.17 -17.68
CA PHE A 159 11.26 -1.63 -17.65
C PHE A 159 12.00 -2.12 -16.41
N GLN A 160 11.44 -3.11 -15.72
CA GLN A 160 12.18 -3.86 -14.71
C GLN A 160 12.12 -5.36 -15.00
N LEU A 161 13.17 -6.04 -14.57
CA LEU A 161 13.33 -7.47 -14.67
C LEU A 161 13.03 -8.06 -13.28
N LEU A 162 12.09 -8.99 -13.20
CA LEU A 162 11.62 -9.63 -11.98
C LEU A 162 11.98 -11.12 -12.01
N MET A 163 12.30 -11.68 -10.85
CA MET A 163 12.45 -13.12 -10.62
C MET A 163 11.57 -13.50 -9.43
N GLY A 164 10.44 -14.17 -9.71
CA GLY A 164 9.34 -14.29 -8.74
C GLY A 164 8.73 -12.93 -8.37
N GLN A 165 8.78 -12.56 -7.09
CA GLN A 165 8.34 -11.25 -6.56
C GLN A 165 9.48 -10.22 -6.41
N ARG A 166 10.72 -10.59 -6.74
CA ARG A 166 11.91 -9.75 -6.49
C ARG A 166 12.35 -9.04 -7.77
N VAL A 167 12.53 -7.72 -7.72
CA VAL A 167 13.11 -6.95 -8.82
C VAL A 167 14.60 -7.25 -8.86
N ILE A 168 15.06 -7.84 -9.97
CA ILE A 168 16.44 -8.29 -10.19
C ILE A 168 17.17 -7.47 -11.25
N GLY A 169 16.50 -6.59 -12.00
CA GLY A 169 17.15 -5.69 -12.96
C GLY A 169 16.26 -4.53 -13.40
N ARG A 170 16.85 -3.51 -14.00
CA ARG A 170 16.16 -2.33 -14.55
C ARG A 170 16.75 -1.94 -15.89
N TYR A 171 15.92 -1.49 -16.81
CA TYR A 171 16.39 -0.94 -18.08
C TYR A 171 16.80 0.52 -17.87
N ASN A 172 17.97 0.89 -18.36
CA ASN A 172 18.45 2.26 -18.36
C ASN A 172 18.24 2.86 -19.75
N GLU A 173 17.34 3.84 -19.85
CA GLU A 173 17.01 4.50 -21.12
C GLU A 173 18.19 5.29 -21.70
N GLN A 174 19.03 5.88 -20.85
CA GLN A 174 20.18 6.70 -21.29
C GLN A 174 21.29 5.86 -21.91
N SER A 175 21.51 4.66 -21.36
CA SER A 175 22.55 3.74 -21.84
C SER A 175 22.02 2.63 -22.74
N GLN A 176 20.69 2.56 -22.97
CA GLN A 176 20.01 1.52 -23.76
C GLN A 176 20.34 0.08 -23.30
N GLU A 177 20.68 -0.10 -22.02
CA GLU A 177 21.19 -1.35 -21.47
C GLU A 177 20.44 -1.79 -20.21
N TRP A 178 20.40 -3.11 -20.00
CA TRP A 178 19.82 -3.72 -18.81
C TRP A 178 20.82 -3.75 -17.65
N HIS A 179 20.50 -3.04 -16.58
CA HIS A 179 21.25 -3.09 -15.33
C HIS A 179 20.69 -4.16 -14.39
N ILE A 180 21.30 -5.35 -14.41
CA ILE A 180 20.87 -6.54 -13.64
C ILE A 180 21.69 -6.65 -12.36
N GLN A 181 21.02 -6.82 -11.22
CA GLN A 181 21.63 -6.98 -9.90
C GLN A 181 22.34 -8.34 -9.77
N ARG A 182 23.52 -8.36 -9.15
CA ARG A 182 24.18 -9.62 -8.76
C ARG A 182 23.44 -10.26 -7.57
N PRO A 183 23.32 -11.61 -7.50
CA PRO A 183 23.91 -12.63 -8.37
C PRO A 183 23.05 -12.99 -9.60
N PHE A 184 22.01 -12.23 -9.95
CA PHE A 184 21.02 -12.63 -10.95
C PHE A 184 21.49 -12.56 -12.41
N GLN A 185 22.67 -11.99 -12.69
CA GLN A 185 23.30 -12.04 -14.01
C GLN A 185 23.65 -13.46 -14.47
N LEU A 186 23.71 -14.44 -13.55
CA LEU A 186 23.89 -15.87 -13.89
C LEU A 186 22.69 -16.50 -14.60
N PHE A 187 21.51 -15.90 -14.45
CA PHE A 187 20.25 -16.49 -14.89
C PHE A 187 19.61 -15.71 -16.04
N VAL A 188 20.17 -14.56 -16.42
CA VAL A 188 19.56 -13.65 -17.41
C VAL A 188 20.62 -13.05 -18.32
N ASP A 189 20.46 -13.26 -19.63
CA ASP A 189 21.27 -12.58 -20.64
C ASP A 189 20.63 -11.24 -21.02
N GLY A 190 21.30 -10.14 -20.66
CA GLY A 190 20.84 -8.79 -20.95
C GLY A 190 20.78 -8.44 -22.44
N LYS A 191 21.45 -9.19 -23.32
CA LYS A 191 21.49 -8.94 -24.77
C LYS A 191 20.26 -9.48 -25.51
N VAL A 192 19.54 -10.43 -24.92
CA VAL A 192 18.36 -11.09 -25.51
C VAL A 192 17.05 -10.41 -25.05
N LEU A 193 17.12 -9.51 -24.08
CA LEU A 193 15.95 -8.83 -23.54
C LEU A 193 15.41 -7.76 -24.51
N PRO A 194 14.08 -7.60 -24.63
CA PRO A 194 13.45 -6.69 -25.57
C PRO A 194 13.85 -5.22 -25.33
N LYS A 195 13.97 -4.45 -26.42
CA LYS A 195 14.28 -3.01 -26.43
C LYS A 195 13.01 -2.18 -26.66
N GLN A 196 12.94 -1.00 -26.04
CA GLN A 196 11.75 -0.12 -25.96
C GLN A 196 11.19 0.31 -27.33
N GLN A 197 12.06 0.66 -28.28
CA GLN A 197 11.66 1.24 -29.58
C GLN A 197 10.80 0.33 -30.47
N ALA A 198 10.83 -0.99 -30.29
CA ALA A 198 10.04 -1.92 -31.11
C ALA A 198 8.58 -2.08 -30.64
N ARG A 199 8.21 -1.56 -29.46
CA ARG A 199 6.86 -1.73 -28.86
C ARG A 199 6.01 -0.45 -28.86
N ASP A 200 6.62 0.73 -28.81
CA ASP A 200 5.89 2.00 -28.75
C ASP A 200 5.12 2.31 -30.05
N GLN A 201 5.60 1.83 -31.20
CA GLN A 201 4.88 1.93 -32.48
C GLN A 201 3.65 1.02 -32.53
N ALA A 202 3.69 -0.17 -31.92
CA ALA A 202 2.56 -1.11 -31.91
C ALA A 202 1.44 -0.66 -30.95
N ASN A 203 1.79 -0.07 -29.80
CA ASN A 203 0.81 0.38 -28.79
C ASN A 203 0.02 1.63 -29.22
N ARG A 204 0.63 2.56 -29.98
CA ARG A 204 -0.08 3.75 -30.49
C ARG A 204 -1.07 3.43 -31.61
N GLN A 205 -0.77 2.44 -32.43
CA GLN A 205 -1.68 1.96 -33.47
C GLN A 205 -2.85 1.18 -32.84
N PHE A 206 -2.57 0.38 -31.81
CA PHE A 206 -3.58 -0.32 -31.01
C PHE A 206 -4.55 0.64 -30.29
N LEU A 207 -4.08 1.71 -29.64
CA LEU A 207 -4.94 2.65 -28.91
C LEU A 207 -5.98 3.37 -29.80
N ASN A 208 -5.63 3.66 -31.06
CA ASN A 208 -6.53 4.32 -32.00
C ASN A 208 -7.57 3.35 -32.60
N GLU A 209 -7.16 2.13 -32.98
CA GLU A 209 -8.09 1.07 -33.43
C GLU A 209 -9.01 0.59 -32.27
N TRP A 210 -8.50 0.65 -31.04
CA TRP A 210 -9.21 0.30 -29.80
C TRP A 210 -10.33 1.30 -29.47
N GLN A 211 -10.15 2.60 -29.71
CA GLN A 211 -11.18 3.61 -29.46
C GLN A 211 -12.40 3.47 -30.38
N GLU A 212 -12.22 3.02 -31.63
CA GLU A 212 -13.32 2.81 -32.59
C GLU A 212 -14.10 1.52 -32.32
N SER A 213 -13.40 0.42 -31.96
CA SER A 213 -14.02 -0.87 -31.60
C SER A 213 -14.83 -0.80 -30.28
N MET A 214 -14.31 -0.07 -29.29
CA MET A 214 -14.91 0.02 -27.96
C MET A 214 -16.29 0.69 -27.97
N ASN A 215 -16.52 1.66 -28.87
CA ASN A 215 -17.83 2.32 -29.03
C ASN A 215 -18.93 1.39 -29.57
N GLN A 216 -18.57 0.34 -30.32
CA GLN A 216 -19.54 -0.64 -30.83
C GLN A 216 -19.88 -1.73 -29.80
N GLN A 217 -18.92 -2.19 -29.00
CA GLN A 217 -19.14 -3.24 -27.98
C GLN A 217 -19.74 -2.74 -26.66
N LEU A 218 -19.55 -1.46 -26.29
CA LEU A 218 -20.16 -0.82 -25.11
C LEU A 218 -21.71 -0.84 -25.11
N MET A 219 -22.34 -1.17 -26.23
CA MET A 219 -23.78 -1.10 -26.44
C MET A 219 -24.55 -2.40 -26.15
N GLN A 220 -23.88 -3.53 -25.88
CA GLN A 220 -24.56 -4.85 -25.77
C GLN A 220 -24.28 -5.64 -24.47
N GLY A 221 -23.51 -5.12 -23.52
CA GLY A 221 -23.16 -5.81 -22.26
C GLY A 221 -23.98 -5.39 -21.01
N VAL A 222 -24.05 -6.26 -20.00
CA VAL A 222 -24.60 -5.94 -18.67
C VAL A 222 -23.68 -4.94 -17.97
N ARG A 223 -24.25 -3.86 -17.43
CA ARG A 223 -23.51 -2.84 -16.67
C ARG A 223 -23.84 -2.94 -15.18
N TYR A 224 -22.86 -2.73 -14.33
CA TYR A 224 -23.05 -2.68 -12.89
C TYR A 224 -22.79 -1.29 -12.35
N ASN A 225 -23.72 -0.78 -11.55
CA ASN A 225 -23.62 0.56 -11.01
C ASN A 225 -23.70 0.56 -9.48
N PHE A 226 -23.02 1.52 -8.85
CA PHE A 226 -23.20 1.83 -7.44
C PHE A 226 -22.75 3.24 -7.09
N VAL A 227 -23.18 3.69 -5.91
CA VAL A 227 -22.84 5.01 -5.37
C VAL A 227 -22.19 4.86 -4.00
N LEU A 228 -21.11 5.61 -3.78
CA LEU A 228 -20.48 5.76 -2.47
C LEU A 228 -21.05 6.98 -1.73
N ALA A 229 -20.97 6.99 -0.41
CA ALA A 229 -21.52 8.06 0.43
C ALA A 229 -20.82 9.41 0.24
N ASP A 230 -19.63 9.44 -0.38
CA ASP A 230 -18.97 10.68 -0.81
C ASP A 230 -19.58 11.29 -2.09
N GLY A 231 -20.62 10.66 -2.64
CA GLY A 231 -21.31 11.04 -3.88
C GLY A 231 -20.66 10.48 -5.15
N SER A 232 -19.58 9.69 -5.03
CA SER A 232 -18.95 9.07 -6.20
C SER A 232 -19.87 8.02 -6.83
N CYS A 233 -20.23 8.21 -8.09
CA CYS A 233 -21.03 7.27 -8.87
C CYS A 233 -20.13 6.46 -9.79
N TRP A 234 -20.30 5.14 -9.80
CA TRP A 234 -19.49 4.21 -10.58
C TRP A 234 -20.36 3.41 -11.54
N GLU A 235 -19.87 3.28 -12.78
CA GLU A 235 -20.37 2.34 -13.79
C GLU A 235 -19.24 1.39 -14.16
N ILE A 236 -19.48 0.07 -14.08
CA ILE A 236 -18.51 -0.98 -14.37
C ILE A 236 -18.97 -1.72 -15.62
N VAL A 237 -18.08 -1.83 -16.60
CA VAL A 237 -18.36 -2.45 -17.89
C VAL A 237 -17.24 -3.43 -18.23
N ALA A 238 -17.63 -4.66 -18.59
CA ALA A 238 -16.73 -5.62 -19.19
C ALA A 238 -16.61 -5.38 -20.69
N VAL A 239 -15.39 -5.39 -21.20
CA VAL A 239 -15.06 -5.18 -22.62
C VAL A 239 -15.05 -6.51 -23.40
N ASP A 240 -14.76 -7.62 -22.72
CA ASP A 240 -14.74 -8.97 -23.30
C ASP A 240 -15.47 -9.99 -22.42
N GLU A 241 -15.66 -11.21 -22.94
CA GLU A 241 -16.43 -12.27 -22.29
C GLU A 241 -15.78 -12.78 -20.99
N GLU A 242 -14.44 -12.88 -20.97
CA GLU A 242 -13.70 -13.28 -19.76
C GLU A 242 -13.85 -12.23 -18.64
N ALA A 243 -13.75 -10.94 -18.99
CA ALA A 243 -14.00 -9.84 -18.08
C ALA A 243 -15.45 -9.82 -17.61
N ALA A 244 -16.42 -10.22 -18.45
CA ALA A 244 -17.83 -10.26 -18.09
C ALA A 244 -18.10 -11.23 -16.93
N ALA A 245 -17.46 -12.41 -16.93
CA ALA A 245 -17.56 -13.35 -15.82
C ALA A 245 -17.02 -12.76 -14.50
N ILE A 246 -15.86 -12.10 -14.55
CA ILE A 246 -15.21 -11.47 -13.39
C ILE A 246 -16.06 -10.30 -12.85
N VAL A 247 -16.53 -9.42 -13.73
CA VAL A 247 -17.37 -8.27 -13.37
C VAL A 247 -18.72 -8.74 -12.81
N SER A 248 -19.30 -9.80 -13.37
CA SER A 248 -20.52 -10.41 -12.83
C SER A 248 -20.31 -10.95 -11.42
N GLN A 249 -19.18 -11.64 -11.18
CA GLN A 249 -18.82 -12.13 -9.84
C GLN A 249 -18.59 -10.99 -8.85
N LEU A 250 -17.90 -9.92 -9.27
CA LEU A 250 -17.74 -8.70 -8.48
C LEU A 250 -19.11 -8.09 -8.12
N GLY A 251 -20.01 -7.98 -9.10
CA GLY A 251 -21.36 -7.47 -8.93
C GLY A 251 -22.17 -8.25 -7.90
N ARG A 252 -22.14 -9.59 -7.95
CA ARG A 252 -22.80 -10.46 -6.97
C ARG A 252 -22.20 -10.34 -5.56
N ALA A 253 -20.87 -10.30 -5.49
CA ALA A 253 -20.16 -10.17 -4.21
C ALA A 253 -20.43 -8.81 -3.55
N MET A 254 -20.57 -7.74 -4.33
CA MET A 254 -20.80 -6.38 -3.82
C MET A 254 -22.28 -5.94 -3.85
N GLN A 255 -23.20 -6.83 -4.22
CA GLN A 255 -24.64 -6.54 -4.38
C GLN A 255 -24.93 -5.31 -5.28
N LEU A 256 -24.18 -5.19 -6.38
CA LEU A 256 -24.31 -4.06 -7.30
C LEU A 256 -25.57 -4.18 -8.15
N CYS A 257 -26.16 -3.05 -8.50
CA CYS A 257 -27.33 -3.02 -9.38
C CYS A 257 -26.90 -3.30 -10.82
N ALA A 258 -27.41 -4.38 -11.41
CA ALA A 258 -27.26 -4.67 -12.82
C ALA A 258 -28.27 -3.87 -13.64
N THR A 259 -27.81 -3.15 -14.66
CA THR A 259 -28.66 -2.41 -15.60
C THR A 259 -28.37 -2.85 -17.03
N PRO A 260 -29.40 -3.05 -17.87
CA PRO A 260 -29.21 -3.28 -19.29
C PRO A 260 -28.66 -2.00 -19.95
N ALA A 261 -27.80 -2.16 -20.96
CA ALA A 261 -27.10 -1.07 -21.65
C ALA A 261 -28.03 0.00 -22.27
N SER A 262 -29.32 -0.31 -22.44
CA SER A 262 -30.36 0.57 -23.01
C SER A 262 -30.90 1.62 -22.03
N THR A 263 -30.53 1.56 -20.75
CA THR A 263 -31.02 2.50 -19.73
C THR A 263 -30.02 3.63 -19.53
N ALA A 264 -30.39 4.87 -19.84
CA ALA A 264 -29.56 6.03 -19.55
C ALA A 264 -29.36 6.18 -18.03
N PRO A 265 -28.15 6.53 -17.55
CA PRO A 265 -27.90 6.69 -16.13
C PRO A 265 -28.76 7.84 -15.57
N SER A 266 -29.52 7.56 -14.52
CA SER A 266 -30.46 8.50 -13.89
C SER A 266 -29.80 9.55 -12.97
N HIS A 267 -28.47 9.58 -12.89
CA HIS A 267 -27.73 10.44 -11.96
C HIS A 267 -27.11 11.66 -12.65
N GLN A 268 -27.41 12.86 -12.14
CA GLN A 268 -26.90 14.16 -12.62
C GLN A 268 -25.45 14.48 -12.19
N GLY A 269 -24.68 13.50 -11.68
CA GLY A 269 -23.30 13.67 -11.20
C GLY A 269 -22.23 13.24 -12.22
N LYS A 270 -20.96 13.61 -11.99
CA LYS A 270 -19.82 13.10 -12.77
C LYS A 270 -19.63 11.61 -12.49
N ILE A 271 -19.99 10.77 -13.45
CA ILE A 271 -19.89 9.31 -13.37
C ILE A 271 -18.45 8.88 -13.66
N CYS A 272 -17.88 8.05 -12.78
CA CYS A 272 -16.62 7.34 -13.05
C CYS A 272 -16.94 6.01 -13.74
N ARG A 273 -16.32 5.75 -14.89
CA ARG A 273 -16.51 4.51 -15.64
C ARG A 273 -15.29 3.61 -15.50
N LEU A 274 -15.49 2.38 -15.05
CA LEU A 274 -14.47 1.34 -15.01
C LEU A 274 -14.68 0.35 -16.15
N LEU A 275 -13.78 0.38 -17.12
CA LEU A 275 -13.72 -0.56 -18.23
C LEU A 275 -12.77 -1.71 -17.86
N VAL A 276 -13.25 -2.94 -17.89
CA VAL A 276 -12.50 -4.14 -17.51
C VAL A 276 -12.27 -5.01 -18.73
N GLN A 277 -11.01 -5.39 -18.97
CA GLN A 277 -10.60 -6.24 -20.08
C GLN A 277 -9.64 -7.32 -19.57
N VAL A 278 -9.70 -8.54 -20.12
CA VAL A 278 -8.69 -9.58 -19.89
C VAL A 278 -7.77 -9.65 -21.10
N ALA A 279 -6.48 -9.49 -20.87
CA ALA A 279 -5.49 -9.49 -21.94
C ALA A 279 -5.26 -10.91 -22.47
N ALA A 280 -5.64 -11.20 -23.73
CA ALA A 280 -5.45 -12.52 -24.32
C ALA A 280 -4.01 -13.04 -24.14
N HIS A 281 -2.97 -12.34 -24.63
CA HIS A 281 -1.56 -12.81 -24.57
C HIS A 281 -0.53 -11.70 -24.21
N SER A 282 -0.92 -10.65 -23.47
CA SER A 282 -0.07 -9.46 -23.30
C SER A 282 0.84 -9.51 -22.06
N SER A 283 2.10 -9.11 -22.24
CA SER A 283 3.05 -8.77 -21.16
C SER A 283 2.81 -7.36 -20.56
N ALA A 284 1.79 -6.64 -21.03
CA ALA A 284 1.37 -5.32 -20.58
C ALA A 284 0.23 -5.45 -19.55
N VAL A 285 0.39 -6.37 -18.60
CA VAL A 285 -0.49 -6.46 -17.44
C VAL A 285 -0.23 -5.23 -16.58
N ASN A 286 -1.26 -4.42 -16.34
CA ASN A 286 -1.18 -3.36 -15.36
C ASN A 286 -1.05 -4.02 -13.98
N TYR A 287 0.14 -4.09 -13.39
CA TYR A 287 0.24 -4.61 -12.01
C TYR A 287 -0.23 -3.60 -10.96
N PHE A 288 -0.47 -2.35 -11.38
CA PHE A 288 -0.91 -1.26 -10.52
C PHE A 288 -2.42 -1.06 -10.55
N VAL A 289 -2.92 -0.37 -9.53
CA VAL A 289 -4.32 0.06 -9.40
C VAL A 289 -4.45 1.45 -10.05
N PRO A 290 -5.12 1.58 -11.21
CA PRO A 290 -5.24 2.85 -11.92
C PRO A 290 -6.15 3.84 -11.17
N LEU A 291 -5.96 5.13 -11.46
CA LEU A 291 -6.84 6.23 -11.05
C LEU A 291 -7.64 6.71 -12.28
N ALA A 292 -8.81 7.27 -12.05
CA ALA A 292 -9.65 7.90 -13.05
C ALA A 292 -8.90 9.06 -13.69
N SER A 293 -8.96 9.11 -15.02
CA SER A 293 -8.45 10.26 -15.76
C SER A 293 -9.26 11.49 -15.38
N LYS A 294 -8.56 12.61 -15.13
CA LYS A 294 -9.18 13.87 -14.71
C LYS A 294 -10.19 14.39 -15.74
N ASN A 295 -9.97 14.08 -17.02
CA ASN A 295 -10.65 14.70 -18.15
C ASN A 295 -12.00 14.03 -18.47
N ASP A 296 -12.07 12.71 -18.40
CA ASP A 296 -13.22 11.92 -18.87
C ASP A 296 -13.84 11.01 -17.79
N GLY A 297 -13.18 10.86 -16.63
CA GLY A 297 -13.68 9.98 -15.55
C GLY A 297 -13.60 8.50 -15.89
N VAL A 298 -12.85 8.13 -16.94
CA VAL A 298 -12.70 6.74 -17.38
C VAL A 298 -11.46 6.13 -16.72
N VAL A 299 -11.62 4.90 -16.25
CA VAL A 299 -10.58 4.02 -15.72
C VAL A 299 -10.58 2.77 -16.57
N VAL A 300 -9.43 2.40 -17.12
CA VAL A 300 -9.26 1.14 -17.86
C VAL A 300 -8.43 0.18 -17.02
N CYS A 301 -8.99 -0.99 -16.71
CA CYS A 301 -8.33 -2.05 -15.99
C CYS A 301 -8.12 -3.27 -16.88
N ILE A 302 -6.86 -3.53 -17.22
CA ILE A 302 -6.46 -4.72 -17.95
C ILE A 302 -5.98 -5.77 -16.94
N LEU A 303 -6.70 -6.90 -16.91
CA LEU A 303 -6.43 -8.08 -16.09
C LEU A 303 -5.58 -9.09 -16.89
N SER A 304 -4.84 -9.93 -16.18
CA SER A 304 -4.12 -11.05 -16.79
C SER A 304 -5.04 -12.26 -16.95
N PRO A 305 -4.77 -13.18 -17.87
CA PRO A 305 -5.34 -14.52 -17.83
C PRO A 305 -4.97 -15.23 -16.52
N CYS A 306 -5.90 -16.00 -15.96
CA CYS A 306 -5.87 -16.52 -14.58
C CYS A 306 -4.80 -17.61 -14.30
N ASP A 307 -3.85 -17.84 -15.20
CA ASP A 307 -3.08 -19.09 -15.23
C ASP A 307 -1.77 -19.06 -14.42
N GLN A 308 -1.30 -17.87 -13.99
CA GLN A 308 0.09 -17.75 -13.53
C GLN A 308 0.29 -17.40 -12.05
N TRP A 309 -0.61 -16.68 -11.38
CA TRP A 309 -0.39 -16.25 -9.99
C TRP A 309 -1.71 -16.03 -9.25
N GLU A 310 -2.00 -16.90 -8.26
CA GLU A 310 -2.96 -16.69 -7.17
C GLU A 310 -4.43 -16.61 -7.64
N GLY A 311 -5.30 -17.45 -7.05
CA GLY A 311 -6.64 -17.80 -7.58
C GLY A 311 -7.60 -16.65 -7.95
N PRO A 312 -8.80 -16.97 -8.47
CA PRO A 312 -9.72 -16.04 -9.15
C PRO A 312 -10.08 -14.77 -8.34
N TYR A 313 -9.98 -14.82 -7.00
CA TYR A 313 -10.25 -13.68 -6.12
C TYR A 313 -9.30 -12.48 -6.27
N VAL A 314 -8.09 -12.68 -6.83
CA VAL A 314 -7.11 -11.59 -6.99
C VAL A 314 -7.63 -10.51 -7.95
N HIS A 315 -8.37 -10.91 -8.99
CA HIS A 315 -9.02 -9.97 -9.90
C HIS A 315 -10.09 -9.15 -9.19
N LEU A 316 -10.93 -9.80 -8.37
CA LEU A 316 -11.98 -9.12 -7.59
C LEU A 316 -11.36 -8.11 -6.60
N LEU A 317 -10.33 -8.54 -5.88
CA LEU A 317 -9.56 -7.66 -5.00
C LEU A 317 -9.03 -6.46 -5.77
N ARG A 318 -8.38 -6.69 -6.91
CA ARG A 318 -7.77 -5.62 -7.72
C ARG A 318 -8.79 -4.63 -8.24
N LEU A 319 -9.93 -5.08 -8.75
CA LEU A 319 -11.01 -4.20 -9.18
C LEU A 319 -11.55 -3.38 -8.01
N SER A 320 -11.75 -4.01 -6.85
CA SER A 320 -12.21 -3.30 -5.64
C SER A 320 -11.22 -2.21 -5.19
N LEU A 321 -9.92 -2.44 -5.34
CA LEU A 321 -8.90 -1.48 -4.93
C LEU A 321 -8.93 -0.20 -5.79
N ILE A 322 -9.47 -0.23 -7.01
CA ILE A 322 -9.65 0.96 -7.85
C ILE A 322 -10.58 1.95 -7.14
N PHE A 323 -11.72 1.45 -6.64
CA PHE A 323 -12.68 2.27 -5.90
C PHE A 323 -12.07 2.83 -4.61
N ALA A 324 -11.34 1.99 -3.87
CA ALA A 324 -10.66 2.41 -2.66
C ALA A 324 -9.56 3.45 -2.93
N ARG A 325 -8.85 3.34 -4.07
CA ARG A 325 -7.79 4.26 -4.46
C ARG A 325 -8.35 5.62 -4.87
N GLU A 326 -9.48 5.65 -5.58
CA GLU A 326 -10.21 6.90 -5.87
C GLU A 326 -10.77 7.55 -4.61
N ALA A 327 -11.37 6.78 -3.71
CA ALA A 327 -11.82 7.29 -2.42
C ALA A 327 -10.64 7.89 -1.62
N GLN A 328 -9.45 7.28 -1.71
CA GLN A 328 -8.25 7.76 -1.02
C GLN A 328 -7.82 9.15 -1.47
N VAL A 329 -7.90 9.44 -2.77
CA VAL A 329 -7.60 10.78 -3.31
C VAL A 329 -8.56 11.85 -2.76
N LYS A 330 -9.77 11.44 -2.34
CA LYS A 330 -10.81 12.30 -1.74
C LYS A 330 -10.79 12.33 -0.21
N GLY A 331 -9.76 11.77 0.43
CA GLY A 331 -9.64 11.74 1.90
C GLY A 331 -10.21 10.49 2.57
N GLY A 332 -10.70 9.52 1.78
CA GLY A 332 -11.10 8.19 2.24
C GLY A 332 -9.91 7.27 2.53
N ILE A 333 -10.20 6.09 3.06
CA ILE A 333 -9.19 5.08 3.36
C ILE A 333 -9.79 3.67 3.49
N LEU A 334 -9.10 2.68 2.96
CA LEU A 334 -9.45 1.27 3.18
C LEU A 334 -8.76 0.76 4.45
N ILE A 335 -9.53 0.22 5.38
CA ILE A 335 -9.04 -0.26 6.68
C ILE A 335 -9.25 -1.76 6.76
N HIS A 336 -8.22 -2.50 7.19
CA HIS A 336 -8.41 -3.87 7.66
C HIS A 336 -9.18 -3.85 8.99
N GLY A 337 -10.48 -4.07 8.94
CA GLY A 337 -11.40 -3.85 10.05
C GLY A 337 -12.79 -4.38 9.72
N ALA A 338 -13.45 -4.98 10.71
CA ALA A 338 -14.85 -5.39 10.64
C ALA A 338 -15.75 -4.18 10.94
N LEU A 339 -16.81 -4.00 10.15
CA LEU A 339 -17.79 -2.92 10.34
C LEU A 339 -18.99 -3.47 11.09
N ALA A 340 -19.35 -2.82 12.20
CA ALA A 340 -20.55 -3.09 12.97
C ALA A 340 -21.48 -1.88 13.00
N GLU A 341 -22.78 -2.12 12.92
CA GLU A 341 -23.84 -1.12 12.95
C GLU A 341 -24.71 -1.30 14.21
N ARG A 342 -25.08 -0.20 14.86
CA ARG A 342 -26.19 -0.13 15.83
C ARG A 342 -26.94 1.18 15.65
N ASN A 343 -28.27 1.10 15.55
CA ASN A 343 -29.15 2.27 15.44
C ASN A 343 -28.73 3.26 14.33
N GLY A 344 -28.28 2.75 13.18
CA GLY A 344 -27.82 3.56 12.05
C GLY A 344 -26.44 4.18 12.21
N ILE A 345 -25.69 3.86 13.27
CA ILE A 345 -24.31 4.31 13.52
C ILE A 345 -23.33 3.16 13.31
N GLY A 346 -22.19 3.44 12.68
CA GLY A 346 -21.12 2.49 12.43
C GLY A 346 -19.92 2.63 13.38
N VAL A 347 -19.35 1.49 13.77
CA VAL A 347 -18.03 1.38 14.41
C VAL A 347 -17.16 0.36 13.70
N ILE A 348 -15.85 0.58 13.71
CA ILE A 348 -14.88 -0.36 13.12
C ILE A 348 -14.17 -1.11 14.24
N LEU A 349 -14.25 -2.43 14.23
CA LEU A 349 -13.44 -3.32 15.06
C LEU A 349 -12.22 -3.74 14.23
N THR A 350 -11.03 -3.29 14.63
CA THR A 350 -9.79 -3.59 13.90
C THR A 350 -8.76 -4.25 14.81
N ALA A 351 -7.97 -5.15 14.26
CA ALA A 351 -6.91 -5.82 14.99
C ALA A 351 -5.88 -6.38 14.01
N PRO A 352 -4.63 -6.62 14.46
CA PRO A 352 -3.73 -7.49 13.73
C PRO A 352 -4.39 -8.83 13.39
N SER A 353 -3.93 -9.47 12.30
CA SER A 353 -4.44 -10.79 11.93
C SER A 353 -4.19 -11.80 13.07
N GLY A 354 -5.18 -12.67 13.33
CA GLY A 354 -5.14 -13.68 14.38
C GLY A 354 -5.57 -13.23 15.78
N THR A 355 -5.92 -11.94 16.01
CA THR A 355 -6.32 -11.44 17.33
C THR A 355 -7.79 -11.76 17.70
N GLY A 356 -8.59 -12.27 16.77
CA GLY A 356 -10.00 -12.63 16.99
C GLY A 356 -11.02 -11.61 16.48
N LYS A 357 -10.68 -10.82 15.46
CA LYS A 357 -11.57 -9.81 14.84
C LYS A 357 -12.91 -10.41 14.38
N SER A 358 -12.86 -11.48 13.58
CA SER A 358 -14.07 -12.16 13.11
C SER A 358 -14.86 -12.79 14.26
N THR A 359 -14.16 -13.32 15.27
CA THR A 359 -14.79 -13.83 16.51
C THR A 359 -15.53 -12.73 17.27
N ALA A 360 -14.93 -11.56 17.43
CA ALA A 360 -15.58 -10.41 18.06
C ALA A 360 -16.78 -9.93 17.23
N SER A 361 -16.63 -9.82 15.90
CA SER A 361 -17.73 -9.45 14.99
C SER A 361 -18.93 -10.37 15.13
N ASN A 362 -18.70 -11.68 15.23
CA ASN A 362 -19.75 -12.70 15.36
C ASN A 362 -20.39 -12.74 16.76
N ARG A 363 -19.72 -12.19 17.79
CA ARG A 363 -20.22 -12.16 19.17
C ARG A 363 -21.14 -10.97 19.47
N LEU A 364 -21.21 -9.99 18.57
CA LEU A 364 -22.08 -8.83 18.74
C LEU A 364 -23.56 -9.27 18.80
N PRO A 365 -24.26 -9.06 19.92
CA PRO A 365 -25.66 -9.43 20.02
C PRO A 365 -26.56 -8.37 19.36
N ALA A 366 -27.79 -8.74 19.03
CA ALA A 366 -28.81 -7.74 18.69
C ALA A 366 -28.90 -6.67 19.80
N PRO A 367 -29.05 -5.38 19.47
CA PRO A 367 -29.36 -4.81 18.15
C PRO A 367 -28.16 -4.56 17.24
N TRP A 368 -26.93 -4.92 17.65
CA TRP A 368 -25.76 -4.79 16.78
C TRP A 368 -25.87 -5.71 15.57
N ARG A 369 -25.36 -5.24 14.42
CA ARG A 369 -25.28 -5.99 13.17
C ARG A 369 -23.86 -5.92 12.63
N SER A 370 -23.25 -7.07 12.40
CA SER A 370 -21.97 -7.16 11.69
C SER A 370 -22.22 -7.01 10.18
N LEU A 371 -21.74 -5.93 9.57
CA LEU A 371 -21.91 -5.65 8.13
C LEU A 371 -20.78 -6.26 7.28
N CYS A 372 -19.55 -6.33 7.81
CA CYS A 372 -18.43 -7.05 7.20
C CYS A 372 -17.40 -7.43 8.26
N ASP A 373 -16.51 -8.38 7.95
CA ASP A 373 -15.60 -8.99 8.94
C ASP A 373 -14.10 -8.85 8.63
N ASP A 374 -13.71 -8.23 7.52
CA ASP A 374 -12.30 -8.15 7.12
C ASP A 374 -11.82 -6.76 6.70
N ALA A 375 -12.55 -6.10 5.80
CA ALA A 375 -12.19 -4.79 5.28
C ALA A 375 -13.38 -3.83 5.34
N THR A 376 -13.10 -2.56 5.62
CA THR A 376 -14.08 -1.46 5.63
C THR A 376 -13.53 -0.33 4.79
N LEU A 377 -14.30 0.15 3.81
CA LEU A 377 -13.96 1.36 3.06
C LEU A 377 -14.54 2.57 3.78
N VAL A 378 -13.68 3.43 4.30
CA VAL A 378 -14.08 4.72 4.87
C VAL A 378 -13.99 5.78 3.78
N VAL A 379 -15.05 6.55 3.59
CA VAL A 379 -15.08 7.69 2.66
C VAL A 379 -15.35 8.97 3.42
N ARG A 380 -14.91 10.10 2.87
CA ARG A 380 -15.16 11.44 3.43
C ARG A 380 -16.05 12.20 2.47
N ASP A 381 -17.23 12.62 2.94
CA ASP A 381 -18.16 13.37 2.10
C ASP A 381 -17.74 14.83 1.91
N GLN A 382 -18.50 15.56 1.09
CA GLN A 382 -18.24 16.98 0.81
C GLN A 382 -18.41 17.88 2.03
N GLN A 383 -19.17 17.45 3.04
CA GLN A 383 -19.37 18.16 4.31
C GLN A 383 -18.23 17.86 5.30
N GLY A 384 -17.36 16.90 4.97
CA GLY A 384 -16.24 16.47 5.78
C GLY A 384 -16.58 15.37 6.78
N SER A 385 -17.78 14.80 6.72
CA SER A 385 -18.19 13.68 7.57
C SER A 385 -17.65 12.35 7.03
N TYR A 386 -17.36 11.43 7.94
CA TYR A 386 -16.85 10.10 7.60
C TYR A 386 -17.96 9.06 7.58
N TRP A 387 -17.99 8.28 6.51
CA TRP A 387 -18.92 7.18 6.28
C TRP A 387 -18.15 5.88 6.09
N ALA A 388 -18.66 4.79 6.64
CA ALA A 388 -18.08 3.47 6.53
C ALA A 388 -18.98 2.59 5.66
N HIS A 389 -18.39 2.05 4.60
CA HIS A 389 -19.00 1.05 3.72
C HIS A 389 -18.46 -0.34 4.08
N PRO A 390 -19.33 -1.37 4.19
CA PRO A 390 -18.85 -2.73 4.29
C PRO A 390 -18.07 -3.07 3.01
N TRP A 391 -16.93 -3.74 3.16
CA TRP A 391 -16.10 -4.12 2.02
C TRP A 391 -15.92 -5.65 1.98
N PRO A 392 -15.88 -6.27 0.79
CA PRO A 392 -15.81 -7.73 0.69
C PRO A 392 -14.56 -8.36 1.27
N THR A 393 -14.74 -9.54 1.84
CA THR A 393 -13.65 -10.41 2.31
C THR A 393 -13.22 -11.35 1.18
N TRP A 394 -12.34 -10.86 0.30
CA TRP A 394 -11.97 -11.56 -0.94
C TRP A 394 -11.35 -12.95 -0.72
N SER A 395 -10.70 -13.17 0.42
CA SER A 395 -10.16 -14.50 0.75
C SER A 395 -11.23 -15.59 0.89
N ARG A 396 -12.52 -15.25 1.03
CA ARG A 396 -13.61 -16.24 1.02
C ARG A 396 -13.84 -16.88 -0.34
N PHE A 397 -13.28 -16.31 -1.41
CA PHE A 397 -13.33 -16.86 -2.77
C PHE A 397 -12.05 -17.62 -3.15
N GLN A 398 -11.18 -17.90 -2.18
CA GLN A 398 -10.00 -18.73 -2.36
C GLN A 398 -10.37 -20.21 -2.28
N ASP A 399 -9.72 -21.06 -3.09
CA ASP A 399 -9.79 -22.54 -3.04
C ASP A 399 -11.22 -23.10 -2.98
N ASP A 400 -12.11 -22.61 -3.86
CA ASP A 400 -13.54 -22.97 -3.92
C ASP A 400 -14.34 -22.67 -2.62
N GLY A 401 -13.87 -21.70 -1.82
CA GLY A 401 -14.57 -21.23 -0.64
C GLY A 401 -16.00 -20.77 -0.92
N SER A 402 -16.84 -20.75 0.11
CA SER A 402 -18.27 -20.42 0.03
C SER A 402 -18.58 -19.00 -0.49
N GLY A 403 -17.55 -18.18 -0.70
CA GLY A 403 -17.69 -16.79 -1.14
C GLY A 403 -18.40 -15.94 -0.10
N GLY A 404 -19.15 -14.96 -0.58
CA GLY A 404 -19.96 -14.09 0.24
C GLY A 404 -20.59 -12.98 -0.58
N SER A 405 -21.45 -12.20 0.08
CA SER A 405 -22.08 -11.05 -0.52
C SER A 405 -22.22 -9.96 0.53
N TRP A 406 -21.88 -8.73 0.15
CA TRP A 406 -21.85 -7.56 1.02
C TRP A 406 -22.56 -6.42 0.31
N ASP A 407 -23.53 -5.82 0.97
CA ASP A 407 -24.20 -4.61 0.49
C ASP A 407 -23.26 -3.40 0.66
N VAL A 408 -22.37 -3.20 -0.31
CA VAL A 408 -21.37 -2.12 -0.24
C VAL A 408 -21.99 -0.74 -0.31
N GLN A 409 -23.26 -0.60 -0.70
CA GLN A 409 -23.94 0.70 -0.77
C GLN A 409 -24.57 1.09 0.56
N LYS A 410 -24.75 0.14 1.49
CA LYS A 410 -25.25 0.39 2.84
C LYS A 410 -24.20 1.03 3.75
N ALA A 411 -23.88 2.28 3.45
CA ALA A 411 -22.98 3.10 4.23
C ALA A 411 -23.61 3.50 5.58
N VAL A 412 -22.79 3.63 6.61
CA VAL A 412 -23.19 4.15 7.92
C VAL A 412 -22.25 5.26 8.38
N PRO A 413 -22.73 6.31 9.06
CA PRO A 413 -21.86 7.32 9.68
C PRO A 413 -20.90 6.65 10.66
N LEU A 414 -19.61 6.91 10.51
CA LEU A 414 -18.58 6.33 11.37
C LEU A 414 -18.48 7.15 12.67
N LYS A 415 -18.59 6.48 13.82
CA LYS A 415 -18.51 7.14 15.14
C LYS A 415 -17.34 6.69 16.01
N GLY A 416 -16.68 5.59 15.68
CA GLY A 416 -15.50 5.16 16.44
C GLY A 416 -14.74 4.00 15.80
N ILE A 417 -13.46 3.90 16.14
CA ILE A 417 -12.58 2.79 15.75
C ILE A 417 -11.98 2.15 17.00
N PHE A 418 -12.19 0.85 17.15
CA PHE A 418 -11.78 0.08 18.32
C PHE A 418 -10.72 -0.95 17.92
N PHE A 419 -9.52 -0.78 18.46
CA PHE A 419 -8.40 -1.69 18.29
C PHE A 419 -8.47 -2.82 19.31
N LEU A 420 -8.73 -4.05 18.85
CA LEU A 420 -8.89 -5.19 19.74
C LEU A 420 -7.55 -5.64 20.31
N THR A 421 -7.53 -5.87 21.62
CA THR A 421 -6.46 -6.50 22.37
C THR A 421 -7.09 -7.55 23.29
N GLN A 422 -6.50 -8.74 23.38
CA GLN A 422 -6.98 -9.75 24.32
C GLN A 422 -6.61 -9.38 25.75
N ALA A 423 -7.56 -9.53 26.67
CA ALA A 423 -7.40 -9.26 28.09
C ALA A 423 -8.27 -10.21 28.93
N PHE A 424 -8.07 -10.17 30.26
CA PHE A 424 -8.92 -10.93 31.19
C PHE A 424 -10.30 -10.30 31.37
N GLU A 425 -10.38 -8.97 31.35
CA GLU A 425 -11.61 -8.19 31.51
C GLU A 425 -11.79 -7.19 30.37
N ASP A 426 -13.06 -6.94 30.04
CA ASP A 426 -13.45 -5.99 29.00
C ASP A 426 -13.28 -4.56 29.49
N ARG A 427 -12.51 -3.75 28.77
CA ARG A 427 -12.35 -2.32 29.06
C ARG A 427 -11.91 -1.53 27.85
N ILE A 428 -12.16 -0.22 27.88
CA ILE A 428 -11.68 0.72 26.88
C ILE A 428 -10.54 1.55 27.45
N GLU A 429 -9.54 1.78 26.62
CA GLU A 429 -8.41 2.66 26.92
C GLU A 429 -8.26 3.70 25.80
N ARG A 430 -8.15 4.97 26.21
CA ARG A 430 -7.89 6.08 25.27
C ARG A 430 -6.46 6.04 24.79
N VAL A 431 -6.29 6.24 23.48
CA VAL A 431 -5.00 6.14 22.83
C VAL A 431 -4.52 7.53 22.44
N GLY A 432 -3.25 7.85 22.73
CA GLY A 432 -2.65 9.10 22.27
C GLY A 432 -2.58 9.17 20.74
N SER A 433 -2.69 10.38 20.18
CA SER A 433 -2.76 10.61 18.73
C SER A 433 -1.63 9.93 17.93
N GLY A 434 -0.39 9.97 18.42
CA GLY A 434 0.74 9.29 17.79
C GLY A 434 0.58 7.77 17.73
N GLN A 435 0.06 7.15 18.78
CA GLN A 435 -0.17 5.71 18.80
C GLN A 435 -1.37 5.32 17.92
N THR A 436 -2.43 6.12 17.91
CA THR A 436 -3.58 5.97 17.02
C THR A 436 -3.17 5.92 15.55
N VAL A 437 -2.36 6.87 15.10
CA VAL A 437 -1.87 6.92 13.72
C VAL A 437 -0.99 5.71 13.38
N SER A 438 -0.17 5.23 14.34
CA SER A 438 0.67 4.03 14.16
C SER A 438 -0.19 2.76 14.00
N LEU A 439 -1.23 2.64 14.83
CA LEU A 439 -2.15 1.52 14.81
C LEU A 439 -2.94 1.49 13.49
N LEU A 440 -3.55 2.61 13.10
CA LEU A 440 -4.26 2.73 11.82
C LEU A 440 -3.34 2.50 10.63
N GLY A 441 -2.14 3.09 10.61
CA GLY A 441 -1.18 2.90 9.52
C GLY A 441 -0.82 1.44 9.28
N LYS A 442 -0.77 0.63 10.35
CA LYS A 442 -0.56 -0.82 10.21
C LYS A 442 -1.76 -1.51 9.57
N CYS A 443 -2.99 -1.19 9.98
CA CYS A 443 -4.21 -1.82 9.44
C CYS A 443 -4.48 -1.43 7.99
N VAL A 444 -4.25 -0.17 7.64
CA VAL A 444 -4.33 0.31 6.26
C VAL A 444 -3.27 -0.38 5.40
N GLY A 445 -2.03 -0.47 5.87
CA GLY A 445 -0.93 -1.13 5.16
C GLY A 445 -1.18 -2.62 4.86
N GLN A 446 -2.02 -3.31 5.62
CA GLN A 446 -2.38 -4.70 5.37
C GLN A 446 -3.24 -4.86 4.11
N VAL A 447 -4.22 -3.97 3.92
CA VAL A 447 -5.14 -4.01 2.77
C VAL A 447 -4.60 -3.25 1.56
N SER A 448 -3.79 -2.21 1.78
CA SER A 448 -3.24 -1.38 0.70
C SER A 448 -1.96 -1.92 0.08
N ARG A 449 -1.40 -3.04 0.59
CA ARG A 449 -0.18 -3.66 0.05
C ARG A 449 -0.26 -3.87 -1.47
N PHE A 450 -1.40 -4.31 -1.98
CA PHE A 450 -1.61 -4.56 -3.40
C PHE A 450 -1.76 -3.28 -4.24
N MET A 451 -2.11 -2.14 -3.62
CA MET A 451 -2.13 -0.84 -4.32
C MET A 451 -0.72 -0.37 -4.70
N THR A 452 0.31 -0.83 -3.99
CA THR A 452 1.70 -0.46 -4.25
C THR A 452 2.39 -1.34 -5.29
N ALA A 453 1.70 -2.39 -5.77
CA ALA A 453 2.25 -3.31 -6.75
C ALA A 453 2.58 -2.56 -8.04
N GLY A 454 3.84 -2.64 -8.44
CA GLY A 454 4.35 -2.01 -9.66
C GLY A 454 4.56 -0.50 -9.64
N LEU A 455 4.19 0.19 -8.57
CA LEU A 455 4.48 1.62 -8.44
C LEU A 455 5.99 1.88 -8.29
N SER A 456 6.44 2.98 -8.89
CA SER A 456 7.79 3.52 -8.71
C SER A 456 8.06 3.82 -7.24
N LYS A 457 9.31 4.09 -6.87
CA LYS A 457 9.60 4.42 -5.47
C LYS A 457 8.93 5.75 -5.09
N GLU A 458 8.91 6.69 -6.02
CA GLU A 458 8.34 8.02 -5.89
C GLU A 458 6.81 7.96 -5.81
N GLU A 459 6.18 7.11 -6.63
CA GLU A 459 4.73 6.89 -6.61
C GLU A 459 4.27 6.18 -5.34
N ARG A 460 5.03 5.17 -4.87
CA ARG A 460 4.75 4.52 -3.57
C ARG A 460 4.88 5.52 -2.43
N HIS A 461 5.89 6.37 -2.47
CA HIS A 461 6.07 7.43 -1.49
C HIS A 461 4.88 8.39 -1.49
N ALA A 462 4.45 8.87 -2.65
CA ALA A 462 3.27 9.74 -2.77
C ALA A 462 1.99 9.07 -2.25
N LEU A 463 1.77 7.79 -2.60
CA LEU A 463 0.62 7.01 -2.12
C LEU A 463 0.64 6.85 -0.59
N HIS A 464 1.79 6.53 0.01
CA HIS A 464 1.92 6.43 1.46
C HIS A 464 1.72 7.78 2.17
N MET A 465 2.15 8.89 1.56
CA MET A 465 1.92 10.23 2.08
C MET A 465 0.46 10.64 2.06
N GLU A 466 -0.25 10.30 0.98
CA GLU A 466 -1.70 10.47 0.92
C GLU A 466 -2.41 9.65 2.01
N GLN A 467 -2.07 8.36 2.16
CA GLN A 467 -2.61 7.51 3.23
C GLN A 467 -2.34 8.09 4.61
N PHE A 468 -1.11 8.52 4.86
CA PHE A 468 -0.71 9.09 6.13
C PHE A 468 -1.53 10.35 6.46
N ASN A 469 -1.70 11.25 5.50
CA ASN A 469 -2.49 12.46 5.68
C ASN A 469 -3.96 12.14 5.98
N ASN A 470 -4.54 11.16 5.27
CA ASN A 470 -5.92 10.72 5.50
C ASN A 470 -6.09 10.08 6.89
N ILE A 471 -5.13 9.26 7.33
CA ILE A 471 -5.11 8.68 8.68
C ILE A 471 -5.05 9.80 9.72
N CYS A 472 -4.19 10.80 9.53
CA CYS A 472 -4.09 11.91 10.45
C CYS A 472 -5.39 12.71 10.52
N ALA A 473 -6.05 12.99 9.39
CA ALA A 473 -7.34 13.67 9.37
C ALA A 473 -8.43 12.84 10.08
N LEU A 474 -8.55 11.56 9.71
CA LEU A 474 -9.52 10.64 10.33
C LEU A 474 -9.32 10.54 11.85
N SER A 475 -8.07 10.48 12.32
CA SER A 475 -7.75 10.37 13.76
C SER A 475 -8.05 11.63 14.58
N ARG A 476 -8.28 12.78 13.93
CA ARG A 476 -8.71 14.01 14.61
C ARG A 476 -10.22 14.05 14.80
N ASP A 477 -10.95 13.53 13.82
CA ASP A 477 -12.40 13.67 13.76
C ASP A 477 -13.14 12.44 14.33
N ILE A 478 -12.51 11.27 14.27
CA ILE A 478 -13.08 10.00 14.75
C ILE A 478 -12.31 9.50 15.97
N PRO A 479 -13.00 9.20 17.10
CA PRO A 479 -12.36 8.71 18.30
C PRO A 479 -11.85 7.26 18.09
N ILE A 480 -10.63 7.02 18.60
CA ILE A 480 -9.92 5.75 18.41
C ILE A 480 -9.45 5.21 19.76
N HIS A 481 -9.85 3.99 20.06
CA HIS A 481 -9.66 3.37 21.36
C HIS A 481 -8.94 2.02 21.25
N LEU A 482 -8.23 1.63 22.31
CA LEU A 482 -7.90 0.22 22.53
C LEU A 482 -9.08 -0.41 23.26
N LEU A 483 -9.65 -1.45 22.67
CA LEU A 483 -10.69 -2.26 23.26
C LEU A 483 -10.06 -3.57 23.73
N HIS A 484 -9.90 -3.67 25.04
CA HIS A 484 -9.47 -4.89 25.70
C HIS A 484 -10.69 -5.82 25.78
N ILE A 485 -10.58 -7.02 25.22
CA ILE A 485 -11.65 -8.00 25.16
C ILE A 485 -11.26 -9.30 25.85
N SER A 486 -12.18 -9.81 26.65
CA SER A 486 -12.18 -11.15 27.20
C SER A 486 -12.84 -12.14 26.24
N LEU A 487 -12.62 -13.43 26.48
CA LEU A 487 -13.14 -14.48 25.61
C LEU A 487 -14.68 -14.59 25.67
N THR A 488 -15.29 -14.25 26.81
CA THR A 488 -16.72 -14.47 27.08
C THR A 488 -17.48 -13.23 27.53
N GLY A 489 -16.82 -12.12 27.84
CA GLY A 489 -17.47 -10.91 28.35
C GLY A 489 -18.28 -10.11 27.33
N ALA A 490 -18.99 -9.10 27.82
CA ALA A 490 -19.85 -8.22 27.05
C ALA A 490 -19.13 -6.95 26.58
N PHE A 491 -18.07 -7.09 25.78
CA PHE A 491 -17.25 -5.95 25.34
C PHE A 491 -18.04 -4.85 24.61
N TRP A 492 -19.17 -5.19 23.98
CA TRP A 492 -20.04 -4.23 23.30
C TRP A 492 -20.61 -3.21 24.28
N GLU A 493 -20.86 -3.56 25.54
CA GLU A 493 -21.32 -2.59 26.56
C GLU A 493 -20.29 -1.50 26.82
N GLN A 494 -19.00 -1.79 26.63
CA GLN A 494 -17.95 -0.78 26.74
C GLN A 494 -18.02 0.16 25.53
N ILE A 495 -18.20 -0.37 24.32
CA ILE A 495 -18.38 0.44 23.10
C ILE A 495 -19.58 1.37 23.27
N GLU A 496 -20.69 0.86 23.80
CA GLU A 496 -21.92 1.63 24.02
C GLU A 496 -21.78 2.77 25.03
N LYS A 497 -20.83 2.68 25.98
CA LYS A 497 -20.56 3.76 26.94
C LYS A 497 -19.75 4.91 26.35
N GLU A 498 -19.02 4.67 25.26
CA GLU A 498 -18.16 5.68 24.61
C GLU A 498 -18.84 6.36 23.42
N LEU A 499 -19.89 5.73 22.85
CA LEU A 499 -20.73 6.31 21.80
C LEU A 499 -21.80 7.24 22.39
#